data_AF-A0AAW2NJD6-F1
#
_entry.id   AF-A0AAW2NJD6-F1
#
_cell.length_a   1.000
_cell.length_b   1.000
_cell.length_c   1.000
_cell.angle_alpha   90.00
_cell.angle_beta   90.00
_cell.angle_gamma   90.00
#
_symmetry.space_group_name_H-M   'P 1'
#
loop_
_entity.id
_entity.type
_entity.pdbx_description
1 polymer ?
#
loop_
_entity_poly.entity_id
_entity_poly.type
_entity_poly.pdbx_seq_one_letter_code
_entity_poly.pdbx_strand_id
1 'polypeptide(L)'
;MATAVIQPFTKNLRRTPMTLSNPKPLRVCFSYAAYAKNLIQYLHSSNIPVEAGLSEAEFSAVESSFSFTFPPDLRSILQEGLPVGPGFPNWRSSSKQQLEILTNLPILGICKEVSRNEFWVDSWGMRPDDTDHAARLARGS
;
A
#
# COMPACT_ATOMS: atom_id res chain seq x y z
N MET A 1 -55.66 13.08 -13.84
CA MET A 1 -54.23 13.37 -14.10
C MET A 1 -53.71 14.10 -12.89
N ALA A 2 -53.05 13.39 -11.96
CA ALA A 2 -52.70 13.90 -10.64
C ALA A 2 -51.20 14.20 -10.57
N THR A 3 -50.88 15.48 -10.37
CA THR A 3 -49.53 16.02 -10.20
C THR A 3 -49.09 15.81 -8.75
N ALA A 4 -48.06 15.00 -8.51
CA ALA A 4 -47.50 14.79 -7.18
C ALA A 4 -46.29 15.71 -6.97
N VAL A 5 -46.43 16.63 -6.02
CA VAL A 5 -45.39 17.53 -5.49
C VAL A 5 -44.47 16.73 -4.57
N ILE A 6 -43.16 16.71 -4.85
CA ILE A 6 -42.16 16.08 -3.98
C ILE A 6 -41.75 17.09 -2.91
N GLN A 7 -42.04 16.78 -1.64
CA GLN A 7 -41.51 17.48 -0.46
C GLN A 7 -40.12 16.93 -0.09
N PRO A 8 -39.17 17.78 0.32
CA PRO A 8 -37.86 17.31 0.79
C PRO A 8 -37.95 16.71 2.19
N PHE A 9 -37.39 15.52 2.34
CA PHE A 9 -37.35 14.75 3.57
C PHE A 9 -36.16 15.20 4.46
N THR A 10 -36.43 16.10 5.40
CA THR A 10 -35.45 16.52 6.42
C THR A 10 -35.43 15.53 7.59
N LYS A 11 -34.60 14.49 7.49
CA LYS A 11 -34.29 13.61 8.63
C LYS A 11 -33.37 14.34 9.62
N ASN A 12 -33.97 15.00 10.60
CA ASN A 12 -33.28 15.48 11.80
C ASN A 12 -32.83 14.28 12.65
N LEU A 13 -31.58 13.81 12.46
CA LEU A 13 -30.94 12.84 13.35
C LEU A 13 -30.54 13.54 14.65
N ARG A 14 -31.41 13.47 15.65
CA ARG A 14 -31.06 13.79 17.04
C ARG A 14 -29.99 12.80 17.50
N ARG A 15 -28.75 13.26 17.65
CA ARG A 15 -27.65 12.49 18.26
C ARG A 15 -27.88 12.41 19.76
N THR A 16 -28.25 11.25 20.27
CA THR A 16 -28.09 10.92 21.69
C THR A 16 -26.59 10.75 22.01
N PRO A 17 -26.06 11.34 23.09
CA PRO A 17 -24.71 11.05 23.52
C PRO A 17 -24.66 9.63 24.08
N MET A 18 -24.03 8.71 23.36
CA MET A 18 -23.59 7.45 23.93
C MET A 18 -22.42 7.74 24.86
N THR A 19 -22.64 7.59 26.16
CA THR A 19 -21.57 7.54 27.16
C THR A 19 -20.70 6.32 26.86
N LEU A 20 -19.55 6.55 26.22
CA LEU A 20 -18.57 5.51 25.94
C LEU A 20 -17.89 5.13 27.27
N SER A 21 -18.35 4.06 27.90
CA SER A 21 -17.67 3.44 29.03
C SER A 21 -16.24 3.11 28.62
N ASN A 22 -15.26 3.74 29.29
CA ASN A 22 -13.82 3.67 29.04
C ASN A 22 -13.34 2.25 28.68
N PRO A 23 -13.15 1.91 27.40
CA PRO A 23 -12.59 0.62 27.05
C PRO A 23 -11.13 0.63 27.48
N LYS A 24 -10.74 -0.29 28.36
CA LYS A 24 -9.33 -0.54 28.66
C LYS A 24 -8.60 -0.70 27.31
N PRO A 25 -7.51 0.03 27.05
CA PRO A 25 -6.83 -0.09 25.77
C PRO A 25 -6.37 -1.53 25.64
N LEU A 26 -6.95 -2.27 24.69
CA LEU A 26 -6.40 -3.53 24.24
C LEU A 26 -5.01 -3.18 23.71
N ARG A 27 -3.97 -3.42 24.50
CA ARG A 27 -2.59 -3.36 24.01
C ARG A 27 -2.39 -4.55 23.11
N VAL A 28 -2.90 -4.44 21.88
CA VAL A 28 -2.52 -5.35 20.81
C VAL A 28 -1.07 -5.01 20.52
N CYS A 29 -0.16 -5.76 21.11
CA CYS A 29 1.26 -5.64 20.80
C CYS A 29 1.43 -6.18 19.37
N PHE A 30 1.37 -5.30 18.38
CA PHE A 30 1.69 -5.67 17.01
C PHE A 30 3.22 -5.85 16.91
N SER A 31 3.66 -7.10 16.82
CA SER A 31 5.06 -7.43 16.61
C SER A 31 5.29 -7.73 15.14
N TYR A 32 6.10 -6.90 14.47
CA TYR A 32 6.50 -7.13 13.08
C TYR A 32 7.20 -8.47 12.89
N ALA A 33 7.98 -8.93 13.87
CA ALA A 33 8.63 -10.24 13.83
C ALA A 33 7.61 -11.39 13.85
N ALA A 34 6.58 -11.31 14.70
CA ALA A 34 5.52 -12.32 14.73
C ALA A 34 4.70 -12.31 13.42
N TYR A 35 4.41 -11.12 12.89
CA TYR A 35 3.74 -10.97 11.61
C TYR A 35 4.56 -11.55 10.45
N ALA A 36 5.84 -11.20 10.37
CA ALA A 36 6.78 -11.71 9.37
C ALA A 36 6.82 -13.24 9.35
N LYS A 37 6.95 -13.89 10.51
CA LYS A 37 6.94 -15.37 10.58
C LYS A 37 5.66 -16.00 10.05
N ASN A 38 4.50 -15.45 10.42
CA ASN A 38 3.22 -15.93 9.91
C ASN A 38 3.10 -15.74 8.39
N LEU A 39 3.58 -14.60 7.86
CA LEU A 39 3.61 -14.34 6.43
C LEU A 39 4.49 -15.34 5.68
N ILE A 40 5.73 -15.55 6.14
CA ILE A 40 6.64 -16.51 5.50
C ILE A 40 6.03 -17.92 5.51
N GLN A 41 5.41 -18.33 6.62
CA GLN A 41 4.70 -19.61 6.70
C GLN A 41 3.54 -19.70 5.69
N TYR A 42 2.79 -18.62 5.50
CA TYR A 42 1.71 -18.56 4.51
C TYR A 42 2.23 -18.58 3.06
N LEU A 43 3.38 -17.95 2.79
CA LEU A 43 4.02 -18.01 1.48
C LEU A 43 4.46 -19.44 1.13
N HIS A 44 5.02 -20.16 2.10
CA HIS A 44 5.35 -21.57 1.94
C HIS A 44 4.11 -22.43 1.66
N SER A 45 3.00 -22.22 2.37
CA SER A 45 1.76 -22.96 2.11
C SER A 45 1.11 -22.61 0.77
N SER A 46 1.38 -21.40 0.26
CA SER A 46 0.95 -20.93 -1.07
C SER A 46 1.88 -21.38 -2.21
N ASN A 47 2.86 -22.24 -1.92
CA ASN A 47 3.81 -22.80 -2.89
C ASN A 47 4.70 -21.74 -3.57
N ILE A 48 4.95 -20.62 -2.88
CA ILE A 48 5.86 -19.55 -3.31
C ILE A 48 7.26 -19.87 -2.80
N PRO A 49 8.31 -19.85 -3.65
CA PRO A 49 9.67 -20.09 -3.21
C PRO A 49 10.15 -18.92 -2.34
N VAL A 50 10.61 -19.26 -1.14
CA VAL A 50 11.20 -18.32 -0.17
C VAL A 50 12.62 -18.77 0.11
N GLU A 51 13.58 -17.89 -0.13
CA GLU A 51 14.98 -18.06 0.23
C GLU A 51 15.28 -17.56 1.65
N ALA A 52 16.50 -17.79 2.11
CA ALA A 52 17.01 -17.18 3.33
C ALA A 52 16.84 -15.66 3.29
N GLY A 53 16.44 -15.08 4.42
CA GLY A 53 16.25 -13.64 4.54
C GLY A 53 17.50 -12.83 4.23
N LEU A 54 17.31 -11.53 4.02
CA LEU A 54 18.39 -10.58 3.78
C LEU A 54 19.13 -10.25 5.08
N SER A 55 20.45 -10.17 4.99
CA SER A 55 21.32 -9.65 6.04
C SER A 55 21.32 -8.11 6.07
N GLU A 56 21.74 -7.52 7.19
CA GLU A 56 21.86 -6.06 7.32
C GLU A 56 22.81 -5.43 6.30
N ALA A 57 23.87 -6.15 5.92
CA ALA A 57 24.81 -5.71 4.88
C ALA A 57 24.13 -5.65 3.50
N GLU A 58 23.29 -6.65 3.18
CA GLU A 58 22.54 -6.68 1.93
C GLU A 58 21.49 -5.57 1.88
N PHE A 59 20.76 -5.32 2.98
CA PHE A 59 19.86 -4.17 3.07
C PHE A 59 20.61 -2.86 2.79
N SER A 60 21.76 -2.66 3.44
CA SER A 60 22.55 -1.43 3.29
C SER A 60 23.05 -1.25 1.85
N ALA A 61 23.41 -2.34 1.16
CA ALA A 61 23.82 -2.30 -0.23
C ALA A 61 22.67 -1.90 -1.16
N VAL A 62 21.46 -2.43 -0.92
CA VAL A 62 20.26 -2.09 -1.71
C VAL A 62 19.84 -0.64 -1.44
N GLU A 63 19.73 -0.22 -0.19
CA GLU A 63 19.38 1.16 0.17
C GLU A 63 20.33 2.18 -0.43
N SER A 64 21.63 1.88 -0.44
CA SER A 64 22.64 2.73 -1.07
C SER A 64 22.50 2.77 -2.60
N SER A 65 22.12 1.65 -3.22
CA SER A 65 22.00 1.52 -4.68
C SER A 65 20.76 2.22 -5.25
N PHE A 66 19.66 2.23 -4.49
CA PHE A 66 18.37 2.78 -4.90
C PHE A 66 17.97 4.06 -4.17
N SER A 67 18.80 4.53 -3.24
CA SER A 67 18.59 5.77 -2.47
C SER A 67 17.22 5.83 -1.77
N PHE A 68 16.76 4.71 -1.23
CA PHE A 68 15.58 4.63 -0.36
C PHE A 68 15.90 3.88 0.93
N THR A 69 15.04 4.02 1.93
CA THR A 69 15.14 3.26 3.19
C THR A 69 13.99 2.28 3.27
N PHE A 70 14.29 1.00 3.54
CA PHE A 70 13.26 0.00 3.80
C PHE A 70 12.51 0.34 5.08
N PRO A 71 11.18 0.43 5.04
CA PRO A 71 10.40 0.62 6.25
C PRO A 71 10.57 -0.59 7.19
N PRO A 72 10.45 -0.38 8.51
CA PRO A 72 10.84 -1.37 9.53
C PRO A 72 10.01 -2.66 9.48
N ASP A 73 8.78 -2.55 8.98
CA ASP A 73 7.86 -3.65 8.73
C ASP A 73 8.38 -4.58 7.62
N LEU A 74 8.74 -4.01 6.47
CA LEU A 74 9.24 -4.75 5.32
C LEU A 74 10.62 -5.34 5.61
N ARG A 75 11.48 -4.62 6.35
CA ARG A 75 12.75 -5.15 6.86
C ARG A 75 12.54 -6.44 7.65
N SER A 76 11.62 -6.42 8.61
CA SER A 76 11.34 -7.57 9.47
C SER A 76 10.90 -8.79 8.64
N ILE A 77 10.07 -8.57 7.61
CA ILE A 77 9.61 -9.63 6.71
C ILE A 77 10.77 -10.20 5.90
N LEU A 78 11.52 -9.32 5.23
CA LEU A 78 12.61 -9.73 4.34
C LEU A 78 13.81 -10.33 5.10
N GLN A 79 13.97 -10.01 6.39
CA GLN A 79 14.98 -10.62 7.26
C GLN A 79 14.57 -12.03 7.71
N GLU A 80 13.28 -12.31 7.89
CA GLU A 80 12.79 -13.66 8.20
C GLU A 80 12.80 -14.58 6.96
N GLY A 81 12.48 -14.04 5.78
CA GLY A 81 12.52 -14.81 4.53
C GLY A 81 12.37 -13.94 3.29
N LEU A 82 13.09 -14.30 2.22
CA LEU A 82 13.10 -13.56 0.96
C LEU A 82 12.23 -14.29 -0.09
N PRO A 83 11.02 -13.80 -0.41
CA PRO A 83 10.24 -14.37 -1.50
C PRO A 83 10.91 -14.08 -2.85
N VAL A 84 11.23 -15.13 -3.60
CA VAL A 84 11.82 -15.04 -4.94
C VAL A 84 10.88 -15.52 -6.04
N GLY A 85 9.60 -15.72 -5.69
CA GLY A 85 8.56 -16.15 -6.61
C GLY A 85 8.15 -15.10 -7.64
N PRO A 86 7.42 -15.51 -8.69
CA PRO A 86 6.89 -14.60 -9.70
C PRO A 86 6.00 -13.53 -9.05
N GLY A 87 6.23 -12.27 -9.40
CA GLY A 87 5.53 -11.11 -8.81
C GLY A 87 6.22 -10.51 -7.58
N PHE A 88 7.27 -11.14 -7.06
CA PHE A 88 8.09 -10.57 -5.98
C PHE A 88 9.43 -10.05 -6.52
N PRO A 89 9.90 -8.89 -6.04
CA PRO A 89 11.24 -8.41 -6.34
C PRO A 89 12.30 -9.31 -5.68
N ASN A 90 13.17 -9.92 -6.48
CA ASN A 90 14.33 -10.62 -5.95
C ASN A 90 15.41 -9.60 -5.56
N TRP A 91 15.39 -9.15 -4.31
CA TRP A 91 16.32 -8.14 -3.79
C TRP A 91 17.80 -8.56 -3.80
N ARG A 92 18.10 -9.87 -3.85
CA ARG A 92 19.47 -10.41 -3.79
C ARG A 92 20.13 -10.54 -5.16
N SER A 93 19.35 -10.88 -6.20
CA SER A 93 19.91 -11.23 -7.52
C SER A 93 19.29 -10.47 -8.69
N SER A 94 18.36 -9.55 -8.46
CA SER A 94 17.80 -8.73 -9.54
C SER A 94 18.79 -7.66 -10.01
N SER A 95 18.73 -7.33 -11.30
CA SER A 95 19.44 -6.17 -11.84
C SER A 95 18.85 -4.87 -11.28
N LYS A 96 19.65 -3.80 -11.26
CA LYS A 96 19.20 -2.47 -10.83
C LYS A 96 17.96 -2.01 -11.61
N GLN A 97 17.98 -2.18 -12.92
CA GLN A 97 16.87 -1.82 -13.80
C GLN A 97 15.59 -2.58 -13.47
N GLN A 98 15.67 -3.88 -13.15
CA GLN A 98 14.50 -4.67 -12.80
C GLN A 98 13.88 -4.20 -11.49
N LEU A 99 14.70 -3.94 -10.48
CA LEU A 99 14.22 -3.43 -9.20
C LEU A 99 13.65 -2.01 -9.34
N GLU A 100 14.27 -1.13 -10.14
CA GLU A 100 13.71 0.19 -10.46
C GLU A 100 12.32 0.08 -11.10
N ILE A 101 12.13 -0.84 -12.04
CA ILE A 101 10.80 -1.07 -12.64
C ILE A 101 9.81 -1.54 -11.58
N LEU A 102 10.16 -2.56 -10.79
CA LEU A 102 9.29 -3.15 -9.78
C LEU A 102 8.90 -2.15 -8.69
N THR A 103 9.82 -1.30 -8.23
CA THR A 103 9.53 -0.25 -7.24
C THR A 103 8.68 0.86 -7.83
N ASN A 104 8.80 1.14 -9.13
CA ASN A 104 7.95 2.12 -9.82
C ASN A 104 6.57 1.57 -10.24
N LEU A 105 6.36 0.24 -10.28
CA LEU A 105 5.09 -0.35 -10.72
C LEU A 105 3.85 0.19 -9.98
N PRO A 106 3.85 0.34 -8.64
CA PRO A 106 2.68 0.89 -7.94
C PRO A 106 2.33 2.30 -8.40
N ILE A 107 3.33 3.17 -8.58
CA ILE A 107 3.15 4.53 -9.05
C ILE A 107 2.65 4.52 -10.50
N LEU A 108 3.25 3.70 -11.37
CA LEU A 108 2.82 3.55 -12.76
C LEU A 108 1.38 3.04 -12.87
N GLY A 109 0.98 2.13 -11.98
CA GLY A 109 -0.39 1.62 -11.87
C GLY A 109 -1.38 2.74 -11.56
N ILE A 110 -1.09 3.55 -10.54
CA ILE A 110 -1.92 4.72 -10.19
C ILE A 110 -2.00 5.70 -11.36
N CYS A 111 -0.87 6.08 -11.97
CA CYS A 111 -0.86 6.99 -13.12
C CYS A 111 -1.70 6.47 -14.29
N LYS A 112 -1.67 5.15 -14.53
CA LYS A 112 -2.47 4.50 -15.57
C LYS A 112 -3.97 4.56 -15.25
N GLU A 113 -4.37 4.34 -14.01
CA GLU A 113 -5.76 4.46 -13.57
C GLU A 113 -6.25 5.91 -13.68
N VAL A 114 -5.41 6.89 -13.33
CA VAL A 114 -5.74 8.32 -13.49
C VAL A 114 -5.99 8.64 -14.97
N SER A 115 -5.13 8.15 -15.87
CA SER A 115 -5.22 8.42 -17.31
C SER A 115 -6.39 7.70 -17.99
N ARG A 116 -6.73 6.48 -17.57
CA ARG A 116 -7.69 5.62 -18.31
C ARG A 116 -9.07 5.49 -17.68
N ASN A 117 -9.17 5.59 -16.35
CA ASN A 117 -10.36 5.17 -15.59
C ASN A 117 -10.93 6.31 -14.72
N GLU A 118 -10.64 7.57 -15.05
CA GLU A 118 -11.08 8.75 -14.28
C GLU A 118 -10.73 8.68 -12.77
N PHE A 119 -9.73 7.89 -12.40
CA PHE A 119 -9.31 7.77 -11.01
C PHE A 119 -8.73 9.10 -10.53
N TRP A 120 -9.32 9.68 -9.48
CA TRP A 120 -8.86 10.90 -8.86
C TRP A 120 -9.35 10.94 -7.42
N VAL A 121 -8.49 11.35 -6.49
CA VAL A 121 -8.83 11.44 -5.07
C VAL A 121 -9.10 12.90 -4.72
N ASP A 122 -10.20 13.20 -4.04
CA ASP A 122 -10.59 14.58 -3.69
C ASP A 122 -9.50 15.35 -2.92
N SER A 123 -8.67 14.64 -2.14
CA SER A 123 -7.54 15.23 -1.41
C SER A 123 -6.42 15.77 -2.32
N TRP A 124 -6.38 15.39 -3.59
CA TRP A 124 -5.41 15.91 -4.58
C TRP A 124 -5.87 17.22 -5.22
N GLY A 125 -7.09 17.70 -4.92
CA GLY A 125 -7.66 18.93 -5.48
C GLY A 125 -8.55 18.65 -6.69
N MET A 126 -8.76 19.66 -7.54
CA MET A 126 -9.53 19.50 -8.76
C MET A 126 -8.72 18.76 -9.83
N ARG A 127 -9.31 17.74 -10.45
CA ARG A 127 -8.71 17.02 -11.57
C ARG A 127 -8.56 17.96 -12.78
N PRO A 128 -7.38 18.08 -13.38
CA PRO A 128 -7.22 18.76 -14.66
C PRO A 128 -7.95 18.03 -15.80
N ASP A 129 -8.47 18.77 -16.79
CA ASP A 129 -9.10 18.18 -17.98
C ASP A 129 -8.11 17.38 -18.85
N ASP A 130 -6.83 17.77 -18.82
CA ASP A 130 -5.77 17.03 -19.51
C ASP A 130 -5.34 15.81 -18.69
N THR A 131 -5.62 14.62 -19.22
CA THR A 131 -5.30 13.34 -18.58
C THR A 131 -3.79 13.13 -18.39
N ASP A 132 -2.96 13.67 -19.28
CA ASP A 132 -1.50 13.55 -19.17
C ASP A 132 -0.98 14.44 -18.04
N HIS A 133 -1.52 15.66 -17.91
CA HIS A 133 -1.25 16.53 -16.77
C HIS A 133 -1.72 15.88 -15.47
N ALA A 134 -2.94 15.32 -15.42
CA ALA A 134 -3.44 14.63 -14.24
C ALA A 134 -2.53 13.47 -13.80
N ALA A 135 -2.04 12.66 -14.75
CA ALA A 135 -1.12 11.56 -14.46
C ALA A 135 0.25 12.04 -13.95
N ARG A 136 0.75 13.19 -14.43
CA ARG A 136 1.99 13.80 -13.93
C ARG A 136 1.84 14.27 -12.48
N LEU A 137 0.70 14.88 -12.14
CA LEU A 137 0.41 15.29 -10.76
C LEU A 137 0.33 14.07 -9.82
N ALA A 138 -0.32 13.00 -10.26
CA ALA A 138 -0.46 11.78 -9.47
C ALA A 138 0.88 11.04 -9.22
N ARG A 139 1.87 11.19 -10.10
CA ARG A 139 3.19 10.56 -9.95
C ARG A 139 3.97 11.11 -8.75
N GLY A 140 3.70 12.35 -8.35
CA GLY A 140 4.57 13.11 -7.45
C GLY A 140 5.82 13.59 -8.18
N SER A 141 6.16 14.86 -7.99
CA SER A 141 7.37 15.51 -8.52
C SER A 141 8.62 15.11 -7.77
#